data_AF-A0A218P6Q4-F1
#
_entry.id   AF-A0A218P6Q4-F1
#
_cell.length_a   1.000
_cell.length_b   1.000
_cell.length_c   1.000
_cell.angle_alpha   90.00
_cell.angle_beta   90.00
_cell.angle_gamma   90.00
#
_symmetry.space_group_name_H-M   'P 1'
#
loop_
_entity.id
_entity.type
_entity.pdbx_description
1 polymer ?
#
loop_
_entity_poly.entity_id
_entity_poly.type
_entity_poly.pdbx_seq_one_letter_code
_entity_poly.pdbx_strand_id
1 'polypeptide(L)' 'MAKEKTTLPPTGAGLMRFFDEDTKAIKIGPKGVIALTLILVAFEILLHTFGPQIFG' A
#
# COMPACT_ATOMS: atom_id res chain seq x y z
N MET A 1 -24.93 21.41 -16.08
CA MET A 1 -25.52 20.30 -15.31
C MET A 1 -24.57 20.01 -14.15
N ALA A 2 -24.89 20.50 -12.96
CA ALA A 2 -24.01 20.44 -11.79
C ALA A 2 -23.90 19.00 -11.27
N LYS A 3 -22.66 18.53 -11.06
CA LYS A 3 -22.36 17.23 -10.48
C LYS A 3 -22.60 17.31 -8.96
N GLU A 4 -23.87 17.20 -8.57
CA GLU A 4 -24.25 17.22 -7.16
C GLU A 4 -23.71 15.97 -6.46
N LYS A 5 -22.68 16.13 -5.63
CA LYS A 5 -22.33 15.12 -4.62
C LYS A 5 -23.47 15.13 -3.61
N THR A 6 -24.35 14.14 -3.70
CA THR A 6 -25.37 13.90 -2.68
C THR A 6 -24.67 13.66 -1.33
N THR A 7 -24.67 14.68 -0.47
CA THR A 7 -24.34 14.54 0.94
C THR A 7 -25.58 13.99 1.62
N LEU A 8 -25.61 12.67 1.85
CA LEU A 8 -26.66 12.02 2.60
C LEU A 8 -26.75 12.63 4.02
N PRO A 9 -27.96 12.81 4.57
CA PRO A 9 -28.15 13.40 5.89
C PRO A 9 -27.47 12.54 6.97
N PRO A 10 -26.90 13.15 8.02
CA PRO A 10 -26.32 12.43 9.14
C PRO A 10 -27.46 11.94 10.04
N THR A 11 -28.15 10.86 9.65
CA THR A 11 -29.14 10.23 10.52
C THR A 11 -28.44 9.27 11.47
N GLY A 12 -28.46 9.63 12.75
CA GLY A 12 -27.86 8.92 13.86
C GLY A 12 -28.65 7.67 14.24
N ALA A 13 -27.99 6.51 14.12
CA ALA A 13 -28.45 5.28 14.71
C ALA A 13 -27.27 4.36 15.03
N GLY A 14 -26.31 4.84 15.85
CA GLY A 14 -25.40 4.03 16.70
C GLY A 14 -24.55 2.92 16.06
N LEU A 15 -24.68 2.65 14.78
CA LEU A 15 -23.88 1.71 14.03
C LEU A 15 -22.71 2.51 13.53
N MET A 16 -21.49 2.10 13.90
CA MET A 16 -20.25 2.59 13.33
C MET A 16 -20.47 2.69 11.82
N ARG A 17 -20.65 3.91 11.30
CA ARG A 17 -20.46 4.11 9.89
C ARG A 17 -18.98 3.80 9.77
N PHE A 18 -18.67 2.64 9.22
CA PHE A 18 -17.43 2.46 8.49
C PHE A 18 -17.52 3.53 7.41
N PHE A 19 -17.22 4.78 7.79
CA PHE A 19 -16.62 5.72 6.89
C PHE A 19 -15.48 4.89 6.36
N ASP A 20 -15.64 4.43 5.12
CA ASP A 20 -14.56 3.84 4.35
C ASP A 20 -13.31 4.57 4.81
N GLU A 21 -12.32 3.81 5.24
CA GLU A 21 -11.00 4.34 5.55
C GLU A 21 -10.50 4.99 4.25
N ASP A 22 -10.98 6.21 4.00
CA ASP A 22 -10.66 7.17 2.96
C ASP A 22 -9.31 7.80 3.34
N THR A 23 -8.45 7.03 3.99
CA THR A 23 -7.04 7.33 4.05
C THR A 23 -6.53 7.24 2.63
N LYS A 24 -6.08 8.38 2.10
CA LYS A 24 -5.35 8.50 0.83
C LYS A 24 -3.99 7.83 0.93
N ALA A 25 -3.98 6.55 1.29
CA ALA A 25 -2.79 5.75 1.41
C ALA A 25 -2.66 4.87 0.18
N ILE A 26 -1.42 4.68 -0.26
CA ILE A 26 -1.11 3.71 -1.29
C ILE A 26 -1.35 2.32 -0.67
N LYS A 27 -2.46 1.68 -1.06
CA LYS A 27 -2.79 0.32 -0.61
C LYS A 27 -1.94 -0.67 -1.41
N ILE A 28 -0.98 -1.31 -0.74
CA ILE A 28 -0.19 -2.38 -1.33
C ILE A 28 -0.86 -3.71 -1.00
N GLY A 29 -1.23 -4.47 -2.02
CA GLY A 29 -1.80 -5.80 -1.83
C GLY A 29 -0.77 -6.80 -1.31
N PRO A 30 -1.19 -7.91 -0.65
CA PRO A 30 -0.27 -8.90 -0.09
C PRO A 30 0.75 -9.45 -1.10
N LYS A 31 0.33 -9.64 -2.35
CA LYS A 31 1.21 -10.08 -3.44
C LYS A 31 2.33 -9.08 -3.73
N GLY A 32 2.05 -7.78 -3.63
CA GLY A 32 3.04 -6.72 -3.83
C GLY A 32 4.10 -6.72 -2.73
N VAL A 33 3.68 -6.96 -1.48
CA VAL A 33 4.62 -7.10 -0.35
C VAL A 33 5.56 -8.27 -0.58
N ILE A 34 5.02 -9.44 -0.92
CA ILE A 34 5.81 -10.66 -1.17
C ILE A 34 6.82 -10.43 -2.30
N ALA A 35 6.39 -9.81 -3.41
CA ALA A 35 7.28 -9.51 -4.53
C ALA A 35 8.42 -8.57 -4.12
N LEU A 36 8.11 -7.51 -3.36
CA LEU A 36 9.11 -6.57 -2.87
C LEU A 36 10.14 -7.26 -1.98
N THR A 37 9.70 -8.13 -1.09
CA THR A 37 10.60 -8.89 -0.20
C THR A 37 11.53 -9.80 -0.99
N LEU A 38 11.01 -10.53 -1.99
CA LEU A 38 11.83 -11.41 -2.83
C LEU A 38 12.89 -10.64 -3.64
N ILE A 39 12.54 -9.46 -4.15
CA ILE A 39 13.49 -8.59 -4.87
C ILE A 39 14.63 -8.17 -3.93
N LEU A 40 14.29 -7.74 -2.71
CA LEU A 40 15.29 -7.30 -1.73
C LEU A 40 16.24 -8.44 -1.37
N VAL A 41 15.72 -9.65 -1.12
CA VAL A 41 16.53 -10.83 -0.84
C VAL A 41 17.45 -11.18 -2.01
N ALA A 42 16.94 -11.16 -3.25
CA ALA A 42 17.76 -11.41 -4.44
C ALA A 42 18.88 -10.36 -4.60
N PHE A 43 18.59 -9.10 -4.27
CA PHE A 43 19.55 -8.01 -4.32
C PHE A 43 20.67 -8.18 -3.27
N GLU A 44 20.32 -8.55 -2.04
CA GLU A 44 21.29 -8.88 -0.98
C GLU A 44 22.21 -10.04 -1.40
N ILE A 45 21.65 -11.11 -1.96
CA ILE A 45 22.45 -12.24 -2.44
C ILE A 45 23.41 -11.82 -3.55
N LEU A 46 22.92 -11.01 -4.50
CA LEU A 46 23.74 -10.51 -5.60
C LEU A 46 24.88 -9.63 -5.06
N LEU A 47 24.59 -8.68 -4.17
CA LEU A 47 25.60 -7.85 -3.55
C LEU A 47 26.57 -8.64 -2.66
N HIS A 48 26.11 -9.65 -1.94
CA HIS A 48 27.00 -10.46 -1.12
C HIS A 48 27.99 -11.27 -1.98
N THR A 49 27.51 -11.79 -3.10
CA THR A 49 28.31 -12.65 -3.99
C THR A 49 29.24 -11.83 -4.89
N PHE A 50 28.73 -10.72 -5.45
CA PHE A 50 29.48 -9.89 -6.42
C PHE A 50 30.07 -8.62 -5.81
N GLY A 51 29.62 -8.20 -4.63
CA GLY A 51 30.13 -7.02 -3.93
C GLY A 51 31.63 -7.03 -3.68
N PRO A 52 32.24 -8.16 -3.26
CA PRO A 52 33.71 -8.25 -3.15
C PRO A 52 34.43 -8.03 -4.48
N GLN A 53 33.78 -8.31 -5.61
CA GLN A 53 34.36 -8.20 -6.95
C GLN A 53 34.16 -6.80 -7.57
N ILE A 54 33.20 -6.03 -7.06
CA ILE A 54 32.85 -4.68 -7.54
C ILE A 54 33.48 -3.60 -6.65
N PHE A 55 33.60 -3.85 -5.34
CA PHE A 55 34.07 -2.88 -4.34
C PHE A 55 35.39 -3.27 -3.66
N GLY A 56 35.95 -4.44 -4.00
CA GLY A 56 37.25 -4.94 -3.53
C GLY A 56 38.35 -4.81 -4.57
#